data_AF-A0A095AYJ1-F1
#
_entry.id   AF-A0A095AYJ1-F1
#
_cell.length_a   1.000
_cell.length_b   1.000
_cell.length_c   1.000
_cell.angle_alpha   90.00
_cell.angle_beta   90.00
_cell.angle_gamma   90.00
#
_symmetry.space_group_name_H-M   'P 1'
#
loop_
_entity.id
_entity.type
_entity.pdbx_description
1 polymer ?
#
loop_
_entity_poly.entity_id
_entity_poly.type
_entity_poly.pdbx_seq_one_letter_code
_entity_poly.pdbx_strand_id
1 'polypeptide(L)'
;MYPNLIQSNVVINKIIIIIITFYLLLFTRSTLLLNSLHFNQNHFRKTQKFNIELCHNLTLNTLAHHLNIELLSIKEIYKYIPKISIIIIAYNENSIIIKNTLQSILMNTSLLLFNNNIKEIILIDDYSNPPIDDDQIRTLSKIVSY
;
A
#
# COMPACT_ATOMS: atom_id res chain seq x y z
N MET A 1 47.01 24.44 36.20
CA MET A 1 46.17 23.23 36.29
C MET A 1 44.80 23.56 35.70
N TYR A 2 44.32 22.74 34.76
CA TYR A 2 43.30 23.00 33.74
C TYR A 2 41.89 23.39 34.26
N PRO A 3 41.45 24.67 34.13
CA PRO A 3 40.06 25.07 34.40
C PRO A 3 39.17 24.98 33.15
N ASN A 4 39.77 25.13 31.95
CA ASN A 4 39.03 25.32 30.70
C ASN A 4 38.38 24.04 30.14
N LEU A 5 38.87 22.86 30.49
CA LEU A 5 38.33 21.58 30.01
C LEU A 5 37.03 21.17 30.73
N ILE A 6 36.84 21.62 31.97
CA ILE A 6 35.62 21.32 32.75
C ILE A 6 34.46 22.16 32.21
N GLN A 7 34.73 23.43 31.88
CA GLN A 7 33.73 24.36 31.37
C GLN A 7 33.25 23.98 29.96
N SER A 8 34.14 23.48 29.08
CA SER A 8 33.76 22.97 27.77
C SER A 8 32.86 21.73 27.86
N ASN A 9 33.14 20.80 28.78
CA ASN A 9 32.33 19.59 28.97
C ASN A 9 30.93 19.90 29.50
N VAL A 10 30.79 20.92 30.36
CA VAL A 10 29.47 21.37 30.85
C VAL A 10 28.64 22.01 29.72
N VAL A 11 29.27 22.78 28.82
CA VAL A 11 28.59 23.37 27.66
C VAL A 11 28.16 22.29 26.67
N ILE A 12 29.03 21.31 26.38
CA ILE A 12 28.71 20.18 25.50
C ILE A 12 27.55 19.35 26.06
N ASN A 13 27.57 19.05 27.37
CA ASN A 13 26.49 18.30 28.01
C ASN A 13 25.15 19.06 27.96
N LYS A 14 25.16 20.39 28.14
CA LYS A 14 23.94 21.21 27.99
C LYS A 14 23.39 21.17 26.56
N ILE A 15 24.25 21.24 25.54
CA ILE A 15 23.83 21.17 24.14
C ILE A 15 23.21 19.80 23.83
N ILE A 16 23.82 18.71 24.30
CA ILE A 16 23.30 17.35 24.12
C ILE A 16 21.92 17.20 24.76
N ILE A 17 21.73 17.72 25.98
CA ILE A 17 20.43 17.69 26.67
C ILE A 17 19.38 18.47 25.88
N ILE A 18 19.72 19.65 25.33
CA ILE A 18 18.80 20.45 24.51
C ILE A 18 18.39 19.69 23.24
N ILE A 19 19.33 19.03 22.57
CA ILE A 19 19.03 18.23 21.37
C ILE A 19 18.10 17.06 21.71
N ILE A 20 18.40 16.31 22.78
CA ILE A 20 17.57 15.16 23.20
C ILE A 20 16.16 15.60 23.57
N THR A 21 16.04 16.69 24.33
CA THR A 21 14.72 17.26 24.70
C THR A 21 13.93 17.75 23.51
N PHE A 22 14.59 18.37 22.51
CA PHE A 22 13.94 18.76 21.26
C PHE A 22 13.42 17.55 20.47
N TYR A 23 14.22 16.49 20.36
CA TYR A 23 13.78 15.24 19.70
C TYR A 23 12.62 14.56 20.42
N LEU A 24 12.64 14.51 21.76
CA LEU A 24 11.53 13.98 22.56
C LEU A 24 10.25 14.82 22.41
N LEU A 25 10.37 16.15 22.32
CA LEU A 25 9.24 17.04 22.08
C LEU A 25 8.65 16.82 20.67
N LEU A 26 9.50 16.65 19.67
CA LEU A 26 9.06 16.37 18.30
C LEU A 26 8.33 15.01 18.21
N PHE A 27 8.85 13.99 18.92
CA PHE A 27 8.26 12.65 18.99
C PHE A 27 6.92 12.62 19.73
N THR A 28 6.78 13.38 20.83
CA THR A 28 5.49 13.48 21.55
C THR A 28 4.44 14.26 20.76
N ARG A 29 4.86 15.21 19.91
CA ARG A 29 3.96 15.97 19.05
C ARG A 29 3.47 15.14 17.84
N SER A 30 4.30 14.24 17.32
CA SER A 30 3.87 13.29 16.27
C SER A 30 2.91 12.22 16.82
N THR A 31 3.08 11.76 18.06
CA THR A 31 2.11 10.83 18.69
C THR A 31 0.79 11.52 19.04
N LEU A 32 0.81 12.80 19.41
CA LEU A 32 -0.41 13.60 19.62
C LEU A 32 -1.18 13.88 18.32
N LEU A 33 -0.49 14.12 17.19
CA LEU A 33 -1.12 14.24 15.88
C LEU A 33 -1.70 12.90 15.38
N LEU A 34 -1.07 11.77 15.70
CA LEU A 34 -1.64 10.45 15.39
C LEU A 34 -2.93 10.17 16.19
N ASN A 35 -2.99 10.66 17.43
CA ASN A 35 -4.15 10.46 18.31
C ASN A 35 -5.32 11.42 18.02
N SER A 36 -5.13 12.49 17.24
CA SER A 36 -6.21 13.40 16.85
C SER A 36 -6.99 12.96 15.62
N LEU A 37 -6.71 11.77 15.06
CA LEU A 37 -7.65 11.10 14.16
C LEU A 37 -8.83 10.60 14.99
N HIS A 38 -9.71 11.53 15.35
CA HIS A 38 -10.97 11.26 16.01
C HIS A 38 -11.85 10.49 15.02
N PHE A 39 -11.66 9.17 14.98
CA PHE A 39 -12.55 8.25 14.28
C PHE A 39 -13.92 8.37 14.93
N ASN A 40 -14.81 9.11 14.26
CA ASN A 40 -16.21 9.23 14.63
C ASN A 40 -16.85 7.85 14.42
N GLN A 41 -16.87 7.03 15.47
CA GLN A 41 -17.34 5.65 15.47
C GLN A 41 -18.85 5.49 15.21
N ASN A 42 -19.60 6.59 15.06
CA ASN A 42 -21.06 6.55 15.02
C ASN A 42 -21.64 6.31 13.62
N HIS A 43 -20.81 6.07 12.60
CA HIS A 43 -21.29 5.78 11.24
C HIS A 43 -20.85 4.43 10.68
N PHE A 44 -20.49 3.47 11.54
CA PHE A 44 -20.38 2.06 11.15
C PHE A 44 -21.78 1.45 10.91
N ARG A 45 -22.44 1.90 9.83
CA ARG A 45 -23.39 1.05 9.12
C ARG A 45 -22.62 -0.20 8.71
N LYS A 46 -23.23 -1.38 8.91
CA LYS A 46 -22.72 -2.73 8.65
C LYS A 46 -22.42 -3.01 7.15
N THR A 47 -21.73 -2.12 6.45
CA THR A 47 -21.49 -2.18 5.02
C THR A 47 -20.00 -2.00 4.78
N GLN A 48 -19.31 -3.11 4.50
CA GLN A 48 -17.87 -3.28 4.25
C GLN A 48 -16.98 -3.36 5.51
N LYS A 49 -16.32 -4.53 5.68
CA LYS A 49 -15.41 -4.85 6.80
C LYS A 49 -14.01 -4.22 6.64
N PHE A 50 -13.76 -3.53 5.54
CA PHE A 50 -12.49 -2.88 5.21
C PHE A 50 -12.61 -1.36 5.41
N ASN A 51 -11.55 -0.75 5.94
CA ASN A 51 -11.48 0.70 6.10
C ASN A 51 -11.09 1.34 4.75
N ILE A 52 -12.10 1.72 3.99
CA ILE A 52 -11.96 2.33 2.65
C ILE A 52 -11.20 3.65 2.73
N GLU A 53 -11.45 4.46 3.77
CA GLU A 53 -10.78 5.74 3.96
C GLU A 53 -9.27 5.57 4.11
N LEU A 54 -8.83 4.50 4.78
CA LEU A 54 -7.41 4.13 4.80
C LEU A 54 -6.92 3.67 3.43
N CYS A 55 -7.71 2.93 2.66
CA CYS A 55 -7.33 2.51 1.30
C CYS A 55 -7.07 3.70 0.35
N HIS A 56 -7.75 4.82 0.53
CA HIS A 56 -7.48 6.05 -0.24
C HIS A 56 -6.09 6.64 0.06
N ASN A 57 -5.60 6.46 1.29
CA ASN A 57 -4.38 7.08 1.79
C ASN A 57 -3.17 6.14 1.77
N LEU A 58 -3.38 4.85 1.53
CA LEU A 58 -2.32 3.86 1.44
C LEU A 58 -1.75 3.81 0.02
N THR A 59 -0.44 3.94 -0.10
CA THR A 59 0.26 3.72 -1.37
C THR A 59 0.33 2.22 -1.68
N LEU A 60 0.18 1.92 -2.97
CA LEU A 60 -0.03 0.59 -3.58
C LEU A 60 1.04 -0.49 -3.30
N ASN A 61 2.10 -0.18 -2.55
CA ASN A 61 3.27 -1.04 -2.35
C ASN A 61 3.74 -1.15 -0.88
N THR A 62 2.92 -0.77 0.09
CA THR A 62 3.37 -0.61 1.49
C THR A 62 3.77 -1.92 2.21
N LEU A 63 3.37 -3.10 1.73
CA LEU A 63 3.61 -4.37 2.44
C LEU A 63 4.15 -5.54 1.59
N ALA A 64 4.19 -5.43 0.26
CA ALA A 64 4.67 -6.53 -0.60
C ALA A 64 6.20 -6.67 -0.64
N HIS A 65 6.93 -5.69 -0.09
CA HIS A 65 8.37 -5.55 -0.27
C HIS A 65 9.23 -6.62 0.45
N HIS A 66 8.63 -7.54 1.22
CA HIS A 66 9.35 -8.42 2.14
C HIS A 66 9.06 -9.93 2.04
N LEU A 67 8.42 -10.38 0.97
CA LEU A 67 8.31 -11.82 0.65
C LEU A 67 9.02 -12.15 -0.68
N ASN A 68 10.13 -11.46 -0.96
CA ASN A 68 11.02 -11.78 -2.07
C ASN A 68 11.72 -13.12 -1.78
N ILE A 69 11.06 -14.23 -2.13
CA ILE A 69 11.76 -15.47 -2.42
C ILE A 69 12.53 -15.21 -3.71
N GLU A 70 13.84 -15.43 -3.68
CA GLU A 70 14.79 -15.09 -4.74
C GLU A 70 14.63 -16.01 -5.98
N LEU A 71 13.46 -15.95 -6.64
CA LEU A 71 13.20 -16.56 -7.95
C LEU A 71 13.80 -15.73 -9.11
N LEU A 72 14.33 -14.55 -8.81
CA LEU A 72 14.96 -13.62 -9.74
C LEU A 72 16.22 -14.19 -10.42
N SER A 73 16.83 -15.24 -9.89
CA SER A 73 18.03 -15.85 -10.45
C SER A 73 17.76 -16.67 -11.72
N ILE A 74 16.52 -17.12 -11.96
CA ILE A 74 16.16 -17.97 -13.11
C ILE A 74 15.25 -17.20 -14.07
N LYS A 75 15.83 -16.27 -14.85
CA LYS A 75 15.12 -15.51 -15.88
C LYS A 75 14.47 -16.39 -16.97
N GLU A 76 14.92 -17.63 -17.12
CA GLU A 76 14.38 -18.54 -18.14
C GLU A 76 13.10 -19.26 -17.72
N ILE A 77 12.73 -19.22 -16.44
CA ILE A 77 11.55 -19.95 -15.94
C ILE A 77 10.27 -19.50 -16.64
N TYR A 78 10.19 -18.22 -17.02
CA TYR A 78 9.05 -17.63 -17.70
C TYR A 78 8.76 -18.24 -19.08
N LYS A 79 9.77 -18.81 -19.75
CA LYS A 79 9.57 -19.52 -21.04
C LYS A 79 8.74 -20.80 -20.88
N TYR A 80 8.72 -21.37 -19.68
CA TYR A 80 8.03 -22.61 -19.37
C TYR A 80 6.68 -22.38 -18.67
N ILE A 81 6.35 -21.13 -18.35
CA ILE A 81 5.06 -20.79 -17.75
C ILE A 81 3.99 -20.81 -18.85
N PRO A 82 2.87 -21.51 -18.67
CA PRO A 82 1.80 -21.53 -19.67
C PRO A 82 1.16 -20.14 -19.83
N LYS A 83 0.32 -19.97 -20.85
CA LYS A 83 -0.52 -18.78 -20.95
C LYS A 83 -1.55 -18.77 -19.81
N ILE A 84 -1.69 -17.63 -19.16
CA ILE A 84 -2.52 -17.39 -17.98
C ILE A 84 -3.62 -16.40 -18.35
N SER A 85 -4.86 -16.71 -17.99
CA SER A 85 -5.95 -15.73 -17.94
C SER A 85 -6.27 -15.48 -16.47
N ILE A 86 -6.29 -14.22 -16.06
CA ILE A 86 -6.59 -13.84 -14.68
C ILE A 86 -8.07 -13.47 -14.60
N ILE A 87 -8.83 -14.14 -13.75
CA ILE A 87 -10.26 -13.89 -13.56
C ILE A 87 -10.45 -13.33 -12.16
N ILE A 88 -11.10 -12.18 -12.07
CA ILE A 88 -11.47 -11.51 -10.82
C ILE A 88 -13.00 -11.47 -10.80
N ILE A 89 -13.62 -11.98 -9.73
CA ILE A 89 -15.07 -11.91 -9.53
C ILE A 89 -15.32 -10.96 -8.37
N ALA A 90 -16.22 -9.99 -8.54
CA ALA A 90 -16.50 -8.96 -7.55
C ALA A 90 -18.00 -8.75 -7.37
N TYR A 91 -18.42 -8.55 -6.12
CA TYR A 91 -19.79 -8.18 -5.75
C TYR A 91 -19.76 -7.06 -4.71
N ASN A 92 -20.34 -5.90 -5.04
CA ASN A 92 -20.36 -4.70 -4.19
C ASN A 92 -18.98 -4.30 -3.65
N GLU A 93 -17.93 -4.63 -4.40
CA GLU A 93 -16.56 -4.33 -4.03
C GLU A 93 -16.25 -2.86 -4.30
N ASN A 94 -15.42 -2.26 -3.45
CA ASN A 94 -15.04 -0.87 -3.65
C ASN A 94 -14.15 -0.72 -4.89
N SER A 95 -14.45 0.25 -5.77
CA SER A 95 -13.69 0.47 -7.01
C SER A 95 -12.20 0.71 -6.78
N ILE A 96 -11.81 1.31 -5.65
CA ILE A 96 -10.40 1.54 -5.29
C ILE A 96 -9.70 0.24 -4.98
N ILE A 97 -10.39 -0.70 -4.31
CA ILE A 97 -9.84 -2.03 -4.01
C ILE A 97 -9.63 -2.80 -5.30
N ILE A 98 -10.57 -2.71 -6.25
CA ILE A 98 -10.43 -3.33 -7.58
C ILE A 98 -9.26 -2.71 -8.34
N LYS A 99 -9.15 -1.38 -8.40
CA LYS A 99 -8.02 -0.67 -9.03
C LYS A 99 -6.70 -1.06 -8.42
N ASN A 100 -6.64 -1.14 -7.10
CA ASN A 100 -5.42 -1.52 -6.41
C ASN A 100 -5.03 -2.97 -6.71
N THR A 101 -6.01 -3.86 -6.82
CA THR A 101 -5.80 -5.25 -7.24
C THR A 101 -5.22 -5.32 -8.66
N LEU A 102 -5.84 -4.62 -9.61
CA LEU A 102 -5.38 -4.56 -11.00
C LEU A 102 -3.97 -3.97 -11.11
N GLN A 103 -3.70 -2.87 -10.42
CA GLN A 103 -2.38 -2.25 -10.42
C GLN A 103 -1.33 -3.15 -9.77
N SER A 104 -1.67 -3.84 -8.68
CA SER A 104 -0.78 -4.81 -8.04
C SER A 104 -0.41 -5.96 -8.98
N ILE A 105 -1.38 -6.48 -9.75
CA ILE A 105 -1.12 -7.50 -10.77
C ILE A 105 -0.10 -6.95 -11.79
N LEU A 106 -0.33 -5.77 -12.34
CA LEU A 106 0.55 -5.18 -13.35
C LEU A 106 1.98 -4.98 -12.84
N MET A 107 2.13 -4.46 -11.63
CA MET A 107 3.44 -4.18 -11.05
C MET A 107 4.21 -5.47 -10.72
N ASN A 108 3.52 -6.45 -10.13
CA ASN A 108 4.16 -7.68 -9.64
C ASN A 108 4.30 -8.78 -10.71
N THR A 109 3.56 -8.69 -11.82
CA THR A 109 3.64 -9.67 -12.92
C THR A 109 4.21 -9.08 -14.21
N SER A 110 4.88 -7.93 -14.14
CA SER A 110 5.48 -7.23 -15.28
C SER A 110 6.33 -8.12 -16.20
N LEU A 111 7.10 -9.06 -15.66
CA LEU A 111 7.89 -10.02 -16.45
C LEU A 111 7.03 -11.06 -17.19
N LEU A 112 5.91 -11.48 -16.61
CA LEU A 112 4.93 -12.37 -17.25
C LEU A 112 4.12 -11.64 -18.33
N LEU A 113 3.83 -10.36 -18.10
CA LEU A 113 3.20 -9.48 -19.10
C LEU A 113 4.14 -9.25 -20.28
N PHE A 114 5.41 -8.93 -20.03
CA PHE A 114 6.41 -8.71 -21.08
C PHE A 114 6.62 -9.93 -21.98
N ASN A 115 6.60 -11.13 -21.40
CA ASN A 115 6.74 -12.39 -22.14
C ASN A 115 5.42 -12.88 -22.76
N ASN A 116 4.34 -12.09 -22.72
CA ASN A 116 3.00 -12.43 -23.23
C ASN A 116 2.41 -13.72 -22.61
N ASN A 117 2.82 -14.06 -21.39
CA ASN A 117 2.26 -15.20 -20.66
C ASN A 117 0.90 -14.84 -20.06
N ILE A 118 0.65 -13.59 -19.67
CA ILE A 118 -0.69 -13.15 -19.27
C ILE A 118 -1.46 -12.73 -20.53
N LYS A 119 -2.49 -13.51 -20.87
CA LYS A 119 -3.31 -13.31 -22.07
C LYS A 119 -4.35 -12.22 -21.89
N GLU A 120 -5.01 -12.23 -20.74
CA GLU A 120 -6.12 -11.33 -20.43
C GLU A 120 -6.36 -11.26 -18.92
N ILE A 121 -6.93 -10.15 -18.49
CA ILE A 121 -7.49 -9.96 -17.15
C ILE A 121 -8.98 -9.70 -17.35
N ILE A 122 -9.82 -10.57 -16.79
CA ILE A 122 -11.28 -10.50 -16.89
C ILE A 122 -11.82 -10.15 -15.51
N LEU A 123 -12.58 -9.06 -15.42
CA LEU A 123 -13.34 -8.71 -14.23
C LEU A 123 -14.80 -9.09 -14.46
N ILE A 124 -15.33 -9.94 -13.60
CA ILE A 124 -16.73 -10.36 -13.61
C ILE A 124 -17.45 -9.60 -12.49
N ASP A 125 -18.42 -8.78 -12.85
CA ASP A 125 -19.33 -8.14 -11.90
C ASP A 125 -20.52 -9.08 -11.63
N ASP A 126 -20.60 -9.59 -10.40
CA ASP A 126 -21.64 -10.52 -9.94
C ASP A 126 -22.86 -9.74 -9.43
N TYR A 127 -23.47 -8.92 -10.28
CA TYR A 127 -24.65 -8.09 -9.97
C TYR A 127 -24.45 -7.07 -8.84
N SER A 128 -23.34 -6.31 -8.84
CA SER A 128 -23.13 -5.22 -7.87
C SER A 128 -24.18 -4.11 -8.00
N ASN A 129 -24.45 -3.42 -6.88
CA ASN A 129 -25.32 -2.27 -6.78
C ASN A 129 -24.66 -1.14 -5.94
N PRO A 130 -24.12 -0.08 -6.56
CA PRO A 130 -24.14 0.18 -8.00
C PRO A 130 -23.25 -0.79 -8.80
N PRO A 131 -23.50 -0.98 -10.11
CA PRO A 131 -22.63 -1.77 -10.98
C PRO A 131 -21.20 -1.26 -10.97
N ILE A 132 -20.24 -2.16 -11.15
CA ILE A 132 -18.83 -1.81 -11.23
C ILE A 132 -18.58 -1.17 -12.60
N ASP A 133 -18.56 0.15 -12.64
CA ASP A 133 -18.30 0.92 -13.86
C ASP A 133 -17.30 2.05 -13.59
N ASP A 134 -16.06 1.85 -14.06
CA ASP A 134 -14.98 2.82 -13.94
C ASP A 134 -14.05 2.73 -15.14
N ASP A 135 -13.71 3.88 -15.72
CA ASP A 135 -12.89 3.97 -16.95
C ASP A 135 -11.50 3.36 -16.79
N GLN A 136 -10.88 3.49 -15.61
CA GLN A 136 -9.56 2.92 -15.33
C GLN A 136 -9.66 1.39 -15.20
N ILE A 137 -10.72 0.89 -14.58
CA ILE A 137 -10.96 -0.56 -14.48
C ILE A 137 -11.17 -1.17 -15.87
N ARG A 138 -11.92 -0.47 -16.74
CA ARG A 138 -12.22 -0.89 -18.12
C ARG A 138 -11.00 -0.87 -19.04
N THR A 139 -10.05 0.04 -18.80
CA THR A 139 -8.78 0.07 -19.56
C THR A 139 -7.83 -1.05 -19.12
N LEU A 140 -7.86 -1.45 -17.85
CA LEU A 140 -6.97 -2.47 -17.30
C LEU A 140 -7.52 -3.90 -17.38
N SER A 141 -8.83 -4.07 -17.60
CA SER A 141 -9.48 -5.37 -17.63
C SER A 141 -10.68 -5.41 -18.57
N LYS A 142 -10.98 -6.60 -19.10
CA LYS A 142 -12.23 -6.84 -19.82
C LYS A 142 -13.33 -7.09 -18.79
N ILE A 143 -14.30 -6.18 -18.70
CA ILE A 143 -15.43 -6.29 -17.78
C ILE A 143 -16.53 -7.15 -18.42
N VAL A 144 -17.04 -8.12 -17.67
CA VAL A 144 -18.20 -8.95 -18.01
C VAL A 144 -19.21 -8.82 -16.87
N SER A 145 -20.37 -8.25 -17.14
CA SER A 145 -21.47 -8.13 -16.18
C SER A 145 -22.56 -9.12 -16.56
N TYR A 146 -23.16 -9.78 -15.56
CA TYR A 146 -24.36 -10.59 -15.73
C TYR A 146 -25.59 -9.82 -15.29
#